data_AF-A0A226EWJ0-F1
#
_entry.id   AF-A0A226EWJ0-F1
#
_cell.length_a   1.000
_cell.length_b   1.000
_cell.length_c   1.000
_cell.angle_alpha   90.00
_cell.angle_beta   90.00
_cell.angle_gamma   90.00
#
_symmetry.space_group_name_H-M   'P 1'
#
loop_
_entity.id
_entity.type
_entity.pdbx_description
1 polymer ?
#
loop_
_entity_poly.entity_id
_entity_poly.type
_entity_poly.pdbx_seq_one_letter_code
_entity_poly.pdbx_strand_id
1 'polypeptide(L)'
;MNCFWTLSLLMGLAAIGWAAAKENHHKDNVAPRSRPNYDHIDYYDCSGKPNGTYVHPTDCTRFIMCSNGYASDMACPDCDLPNTLCHGSPYLTYDGFKERCEWPKITECIVDPPATDPPTTDPPATTTTTKKTTTTTKEPTTATPITICHGITAGHTCEKDQCQPCGYCWNLHSFYFRCQRTFPSDPKLEITGEWVHEECDPDLWWNPDLKPSSGVEDGFGGACDKWENLSNATRDGYLADENCVVIPDVCEWGQDDDDKCTGRYWYYDPKTMEDREDLECPDGLKWDQASENCRKCVDGCEC
;
A
#
# COMPACT_ATOMS: atom_id res chain seq x y z
N MET A 1 -45.53 58.04 53.88
CA MET A 1 -44.59 58.53 54.92
C MET A 1 -43.19 58.53 54.35
N ASN A 2 -42.51 59.67 54.45
CA ASN A 2 -41.14 59.92 54.02
C ASN A 2 -40.11 59.21 54.92
N CYS A 3 -38.95 58.84 54.39
CA CYS A 3 -37.69 59.25 55.00
C CYS A 3 -36.54 59.33 53.98
N PHE A 4 -35.99 60.54 53.92
CA PHE A 4 -34.76 60.99 53.27
C PHE A 4 -33.52 60.63 54.13
N TRP A 5 -32.34 61.01 53.63
CA TRP A 5 -31.00 61.12 54.26
C TRP A 5 -30.11 59.88 54.04
N THR A 6 -28.84 59.93 53.59
CA THR A 6 -27.89 61.04 53.38
C THR A 6 -26.70 60.58 52.53
N LEU A 7 -26.08 61.57 51.87
CA LEU A 7 -24.73 61.54 51.29
C LEU A 7 -23.67 61.20 52.36
N SER A 8 -22.69 60.35 52.02
CA SER A 8 -21.36 60.41 52.65
C SER A 8 -20.29 59.97 51.66
N LEU A 9 -19.51 60.98 51.28
CA LEU A 9 -18.28 60.93 50.52
C LEU A 9 -17.19 60.32 51.42
N LEU A 10 -16.60 59.19 51.02
CA LEU A 10 -15.35 58.71 51.59
C LEU A 10 -14.38 58.42 50.44
N MET A 11 -13.41 59.32 50.30
CA MET A 11 -12.17 59.07 49.59
C MET A 11 -11.45 57.90 50.25
N GLY A 12 -11.23 56.82 49.49
CA GLY A 12 -10.37 55.71 49.87
C GLY A 12 -9.38 55.45 48.74
N LEU A 13 -8.17 55.97 48.89
CA LEU A 13 -7.00 55.56 48.10
C LEU A 13 -6.75 54.07 48.33
N ALA A 14 -6.80 53.26 47.28
CA ALA A 14 -6.24 51.92 47.30
C ALA A 14 -5.59 51.61 45.95
N ALA A 15 -4.27 51.70 45.98
CA ALA A 15 -3.27 50.90 45.30
C ALA A 15 -3.55 50.45 43.85
N ILE A 16 -2.65 50.92 42.99
CA ILE A 16 -2.27 50.33 41.70
C ILE A 16 -1.98 48.84 41.92
N GLY A 17 -2.97 48.00 41.62
CA GLY A 17 -2.79 46.56 41.44
C GLY A 17 -2.92 46.28 39.96
N TRP A 18 -1.82 45.89 39.33
CA TRP A 18 -1.83 45.36 37.97
C TRP A 18 -2.65 44.08 37.97
N ALA A 19 -3.93 44.17 37.62
CA ALA A 19 -4.69 43.01 37.21
C ALA A 19 -4.17 42.65 35.82
N ALA A 20 -3.17 41.76 35.79
CA ALA A 20 -2.83 41.00 34.61
C ALA A 20 -4.14 40.50 34.01
N ALA A 21 -4.44 40.94 32.78
CA ALA A 21 -5.42 40.28 31.96
C ALA A 21 -5.04 38.80 32.00
N LYS A 22 -5.85 37.97 32.65
CA LYS A 22 -5.87 36.55 32.32
C LYS A 22 -6.41 36.53 30.90
N GLU A 23 -5.48 36.63 29.97
CA GLU A 23 -5.61 36.07 28.65
C GLU A 23 -6.07 34.64 28.90
N ASN A 24 -7.37 34.44 28.72
CA ASN A 24 -7.90 33.11 28.56
C ASN A 24 -7.25 32.64 27.26
N HIS A 25 -6.08 32.00 27.40
CA HIS A 25 -5.58 31.08 26.41
C HIS A 25 -6.65 30.02 26.29
N HIS A 26 -7.61 30.29 25.40
CA HIS A 26 -8.37 29.26 24.74
C HIS A 26 -7.30 28.36 24.14
N LYS A 27 -7.08 27.22 24.80
CA LYS A 27 -6.30 26.13 24.27
C LYS A 27 -7.11 25.60 23.10
N ASP A 28 -6.99 26.25 21.95
CA ASP A 28 -7.16 25.60 20.66
C ASP A 28 -5.94 24.70 20.45
N ASN A 29 -5.86 23.64 21.27
CA ASN A 29 -4.90 22.57 21.10
C ASN A 29 -5.61 21.41 20.41
N VAL A 30 -5.70 21.49 19.08
CA VAL A 30 -5.55 20.28 18.26
C VAL A 30 -4.63 20.66 17.10
N ALA A 31 -3.32 20.70 17.38
CA ALA A 31 -2.36 20.42 16.32
C ALA A 31 -2.46 18.90 16.03
N PRO A 32 -2.40 18.44 14.76
CA PRO A 32 -2.43 17.02 14.45
C PRO A 32 -1.19 16.34 15.05
N ARG A 33 -1.36 15.09 15.49
CA ARG A 33 -0.36 14.30 16.23
C ARG A 33 0.80 13.85 15.32
N SER A 34 1.58 14.75 14.73
CA SER A 34 2.77 14.32 13.99
C SER A 34 3.79 13.69 14.96
N ARG A 35 4.17 12.43 14.70
CA ARG A 35 5.23 11.76 15.46
C ARG A 35 6.58 12.44 15.17
N PRO A 36 7.42 12.67 16.18
CA PRO A 36 8.73 13.27 15.98
C PRO A 36 9.70 12.29 15.32
N ASN A 37 10.51 12.83 14.41
CA ASN A 37 11.73 12.20 13.89
C ASN A 37 12.90 12.54 14.82
N TYR A 38 13.88 11.64 14.92
CA TYR A 38 15.07 11.82 15.73
C TYR A 38 16.31 11.77 14.85
N ASP A 39 17.11 12.82 14.89
CA ASP A 39 18.41 12.85 14.21
C ASP A 39 19.54 12.42 15.13
N HIS A 40 20.61 11.87 14.55
CA HIS A 40 21.84 11.48 15.25
C HIS A 40 21.59 10.49 16.41
N ILE A 41 20.83 9.44 16.13
CA ILE A 41 20.61 8.35 17.09
C ILE A 41 21.88 7.51 17.24
N ASP A 42 22.07 6.90 18.41
CA ASP A 42 23.25 6.08 18.75
C ASP A 42 22.94 4.59 18.91
N TYR A 43 21.66 4.19 18.88
CA TYR A 43 21.25 2.79 19.01
C TYR A 43 21.29 1.99 17.70
N TYR A 44 21.54 2.66 16.56
CA TYR A 44 21.67 2.01 15.26
C TYR A 44 22.94 2.49 14.57
N ASP A 45 23.79 1.55 14.15
CA ASP A 45 25.09 1.84 13.55
C ASP A 45 25.02 1.88 12.01
N CYS A 46 25.25 3.07 11.45
CA CYS A 46 25.37 3.30 10.00
C CYS A 46 26.81 3.22 9.51
N SER A 47 27.79 2.92 10.37
CA SER A 47 29.20 2.81 9.99
C SER A 47 29.41 1.69 8.98
N GLY A 48 29.90 2.04 7.79
CA GLY A 48 30.12 1.08 6.70
C GLY A 48 28.87 0.68 5.92
N LYS A 49 27.69 1.23 6.25
CA LYS A 49 26.48 1.11 5.43
C LYS A 49 26.45 2.20 4.35
N PRO A 50 25.95 1.90 3.13
CA PRO A 50 25.64 2.93 2.13
C PRO A 50 24.62 3.96 2.65
N ASN A 51 24.63 5.16 2.07
CA ASN A 51 23.55 6.11 2.31
C ASN A 51 22.24 5.53 1.78
N GLY A 52 21.17 5.62 2.56
CA GLY A 52 19.88 5.01 2.21
C GLY A 52 18.96 4.85 3.42
N THR A 53 17.84 4.18 3.22
CA THR A 53 16.83 3.92 4.24
C THR A 53 16.76 2.43 4.56
N TYR A 54 16.66 2.11 5.84
CA TYR A 54 16.76 0.76 6.39
C TYR A 54 15.58 0.50 7.32
N VAL A 55 15.22 -0.78 7.50
CA VAL A 55 14.14 -1.15 8.41
C VAL A 55 14.50 -0.78 9.85
N HIS A 56 13.51 -0.32 10.63
CA HIS A 56 13.74 -0.06 12.04
C HIS A 56 13.85 -1.38 12.82
N PRO A 57 14.77 -1.52 13.78
CA PRO A 57 15.03 -2.78 14.47
C PRO A 57 13.87 -3.28 15.36
N THR A 58 12.90 -2.43 15.69
CA THR A 58 11.79 -2.80 16.59
C THR A 58 10.43 -2.15 16.30
N ASP A 59 10.33 -1.22 15.35
CA ASP A 59 9.12 -0.42 15.14
C ASP A 59 8.86 -0.29 13.64
N CYS A 60 7.99 -1.14 13.12
CA CYS A 60 7.66 -1.18 11.69
C CYS A 60 6.97 0.07 11.18
N THR A 61 6.53 0.98 12.05
CA THR A 61 5.96 2.28 11.65
C THR A 61 7.03 3.38 11.58
N ARG A 62 8.31 2.97 11.59
CA ARG A 62 9.50 3.82 11.52
C ARG A 62 10.56 3.18 10.63
N PHE A 63 11.54 3.96 10.21
CA PHE A 63 12.69 3.53 9.43
C PHE A 63 13.95 4.29 9.81
N ILE A 64 15.11 3.70 9.56
CA ILE A 64 16.41 4.33 9.81
C ILE A 64 16.95 4.92 8.51
N MET A 65 17.27 6.20 8.50
CA MET A 65 17.98 6.85 7.41
C MET A 65 19.46 6.97 7.76
N CYS A 66 20.33 6.35 6.95
CA CYS A 66 21.78 6.51 7.06
C CYS A 66 22.27 7.57 6.10
N SER A 67 23.05 8.53 6.59
CA SER A 67 23.74 9.53 5.78
C SER A 67 25.13 9.83 6.34
N ASN A 68 26.17 9.55 5.54
CA ASN A 68 27.57 9.75 5.90
C ASN A 68 27.97 9.09 7.25
N GLY A 69 27.41 7.91 7.53
CA GLY A 69 27.65 7.17 8.77
C GLY A 69 26.83 7.62 9.98
N TYR A 70 26.00 8.66 9.84
CA TYR A 70 25.04 9.07 10.88
C TYR A 70 23.67 8.42 10.64
N ALA A 71 23.02 8.01 11.73
CA ALA A 71 21.68 7.44 11.71
C ALA A 71 20.63 8.48 12.15
N SER A 72 19.50 8.51 11.46
CA SER A 72 18.27 9.20 11.87
C SER A 72 17.10 8.22 11.91
N ASP A 73 16.26 8.33 12.92
CA ASP A 73 15.03 7.54 13.08
C ASP A 73 13.81 8.35 12.64
N MET A 74 13.18 7.89 11.56
CA MET A 74 12.12 8.58 10.85
C MET A 74 10.79 7.85 11.04
N ALA A 75 9.75 8.57 11.44
CA ALA A 75 8.40 8.04 11.54
C ALA A 75 7.70 8.02 10.18
N CYS A 76 6.97 6.94 9.91
CA CYS A 76 6.04 6.92 8.79
C CYS A 76 4.84 7.85 9.05
N PRO A 77 4.20 8.37 7.99
CA PRO A 77 3.01 9.22 8.10
C PRO A 77 1.85 8.54 8.84
N ASP A 78 0.94 9.36 9.34
CA ASP A 78 -0.34 8.93 9.90
C ASP A 78 -1.18 8.22 8.83
N CYS A 79 -1.86 7.16 9.24
CA CYS A 79 -2.78 6.41 8.37
C CYS A 79 -4.15 7.09 8.41
N ASP A 80 -4.21 8.32 7.89
CA ASP A 80 -5.27 9.31 8.21
C ASP A 80 -6.33 9.48 7.09
N LEU A 81 -6.52 8.47 6.24
CA LEU A 81 -7.61 8.46 5.25
C LEU A 81 -8.76 7.58 5.75
N PRO A 82 -10.03 7.85 5.37
CA PRO A 82 -11.17 6.94 5.60
C PRO A 82 -11.01 5.70 4.72
N ASN A 83 -9.94 4.93 4.93
CA ASN A 83 -9.54 3.81 4.09
C ASN A 83 -9.52 2.51 4.91
N THR A 84 -9.93 1.44 4.25
CA THR A 84 -9.96 0.06 4.76
C THR A 84 -8.57 -0.60 4.75
N LEU A 85 -7.52 0.11 4.32
CA LEU A 85 -6.15 -0.40 4.21
C LEU A 85 -5.29 -0.16 5.47
N CYS A 86 -5.70 0.77 6.35
CA CYS A 86 -5.05 0.99 7.64
C CYS A 86 -5.31 -0.14 8.64
N HIS A 87 -6.42 -0.88 8.51
CA HIS A 87 -6.80 -1.99 9.37
C HIS A 87 -6.67 -1.68 10.89
N GLY A 88 -7.14 -0.48 11.29
CA GLY A 88 -7.06 -0.01 12.68
C GLY A 88 -5.67 0.45 13.15
N SER A 89 -4.65 0.41 12.29
CA SER A 89 -3.32 0.95 12.58
C SER A 89 -3.33 2.49 12.44
N PRO A 90 -2.73 3.22 13.40
CA PRO A 90 -2.70 4.68 13.36
C PRO A 90 -1.66 5.26 12.39
N TYR A 91 -0.70 4.45 11.91
CA TYR A 91 0.42 4.88 11.07
C TYR A 91 0.67 3.90 9.92
N LEU A 92 1.29 4.38 8.84
CA LEU A 92 1.81 3.53 7.78
C LEU A 92 2.98 2.67 8.28
N THR A 93 3.23 1.57 7.58
CA THR A 93 4.33 0.63 7.86
C THR A 93 5.45 0.85 6.84
N TYR A 94 6.71 0.87 7.26
CA TYR A 94 7.84 0.98 6.34
C TYR A 94 8.10 -0.35 5.62
N ASP A 95 8.11 -0.31 4.29
CA ASP A 95 8.46 -1.42 3.42
C ASP A 95 9.94 -1.29 3.02
N GLY A 96 10.78 -2.18 3.56
CA GLY A 96 12.22 -2.19 3.29
C GLY A 96 12.59 -2.61 1.87
N PHE A 97 11.70 -3.29 1.13
CA PHE A 97 11.95 -3.65 -0.27
C PHE A 97 11.63 -2.50 -1.23
N LYS A 98 10.59 -1.72 -0.91
CA LYS A 98 10.17 -0.54 -1.69
C LYS A 98 10.83 0.76 -1.22
N GLU A 99 11.58 0.71 -0.13
CA GLU A 99 12.22 1.86 0.53
C GLU A 99 11.24 3.02 0.85
N ARG A 100 10.00 2.70 1.23
CA ARG A 100 8.94 3.69 1.48
C ARG A 100 7.93 3.25 2.53
N CYS A 101 7.19 4.20 3.08
CA CYS A 101 6.04 3.90 3.93
C CYS A 101 4.84 3.46 3.08
N GLU A 102 4.17 2.40 3.50
CA GLU A 102 3.14 1.67 2.78
C GLU A 102 2.02 1.24 3.73
N TRP A 103 0.85 0.91 3.16
CA TRP A 103 -0.31 0.51 3.95
C TRP A 103 -0.05 -0.78 4.75
N PRO A 104 -0.36 -0.80 6.07
CA PRO A 104 -0.10 -1.97 6.93
C PRO A 104 -0.74 -3.27 6.46
N LYS A 105 -1.83 -3.22 5.68
CA LYS A 105 -2.52 -4.41 5.14
C LYS A 105 -1.72 -5.12 4.04
N ILE A 106 -0.85 -4.40 3.31
CA ILE A 106 -0.12 -4.93 2.14
C ILE A 106 1.40 -4.95 2.35
N THR A 107 1.87 -4.58 3.53
CA THR A 107 3.27 -4.62 3.93
C THR A 107 3.43 -5.45 5.18
N GLU A 108 4.25 -6.49 5.10
CA GLU A 108 4.64 -7.27 6.26
C GLU A 108 5.65 -6.47 7.12
N CYS A 109 5.41 -6.48 8.42
CA CYS A 109 6.27 -5.84 9.40
C CYS A 109 7.58 -6.63 9.54
N ILE A 110 8.64 -6.15 8.88
CA ILE A 110 9.99 -6.71 8.97
C ILE A 110 10.81 -5.80 9.87
N VAL A 111 11.25 -6.36 11.00
CA VAL A 111 12.22 -5.72 11.89
C VAL A 111 13.59 -6.36 11.67
N ASP A 112 14.66 -5.56 11.68
CA ASP A 112 16.01 -6.11 11.75
C ASP A 112 16.18 -6.76 13.13
N PRO A 113 16.37 -8.09 13.22
CA PRO A 113 16.63 -8.70 14.52
C PRO A 113 17.92 -8.12 15.09
N PRO A 114 17.97 -7.79 16.39
CA PRO A 114 19.22 -7.37 17.01
C PRO A 114 20.25 -8.48 16.84
N ALA A 115 21.47 -8.12 16.44
CA ALA A 115 22.56 -9.06 16.24
C ALA A 115 22.83 -9.85 17.53
N THR A 116 22.31 -11.08 17.62
CA THR A 116 22.68 -12.04 18.66
C THR A 116 23.72 -13.00 18.09
N ASP A 117 24.96 -12.79 18.54
CA ASP A 117 26.11 -13.68 18.72
C ASP A 117 26.47 -14.79 17.68
N PRO A 118 27.77 -15.05 17.46
CA PRO A 118 28.28 -15.95 16.43
C PRO A 118 27.88 -17.44 16.61
N PRO A 119 27.89 -18.23 15.53
CA PRO A 119 27.39 -19.60 15.54
C PRO A 119 28.31 -20.50 16.38
N THR A 120 27.74 -21.11 17.42
CA THR A 120 28.39 -22.17 18.19
C THR A 120 28.44 -23.43 17.32
N THR A 121 29.66 -23.83 16.97
CA THR A 121 30.02 -25.10 16.38
C THR A 121 29.68 -26.26 17.31
N ASP A 122 28.97 -27.28 16.80
CA ASP A 122 29.08 -28.64 17.32
C ASP A 122 29.04 -29.68 16.18
N PRO A 123 29.66 -30.88 16.35
CA PRO A 123 30.23 -31.72 15.28
C PRO A 123 29.27 -32.81 14.74
N PRO A 124 29.69 -33.58 13.70
CA PRO A 124 28.77 -34.29 12.82
C PRO A 124 28.38 -35.72 13.25
N ALA A 125 27.12 -36.02 12.95
CA ALA A 125 26.54 -37.28 12.48
C ALA A 125 26.68 -38.57 13.32
N THR A 126 25.54 -39.20 13.61
CA THR A 126 25.45 -40.67 13.67
C THR A 126 24.24 -41.15 12.88
N THR A 127 24.56 -41.97 11.88
CA THR A 127 23.70 -42.62 10.90
C THR A 127 22.78 -43.64 11.55
N THR A 128 21.49 -43.65 11.19
CA THR A 128 20.67 -44.87 11.29
C THR A 128 19.77 -44.97 10.06
N THR A 129 20.11 -45.92 9.20
CA THR A 129 19.39 -46.31 7.99
C THR A 129 18.26 -47.27 8.37
N THR A 130 17.00 -46.97 8.05
CA THR A 130 15.97 -47.99 7.71
C THR A 130 14.83 -47.39 6.87
N LYS A 131 14.85 -47.75 5.57
CA LYS A 131 13.75 -48.19 4.71
C LYS A 131 12.60 -47.22 4.33
N LYS A 132 12.85 -46.51 3.22
CA LYS A 132 11.98 -46.23 2.05
C LYS A 132 10.51 -46.68 2.15
N THR A 133 9.63 -45.69 2.35
CA THR A 133 8.27 -45.67 1.79
C THR A 133 8.16 -44.43 0.92
N THR A 134 7.91 -44.65 -0.36
CA THR A 134 7.74 -43.60 -1.37
C THR A 134 6.42 -42.87 -1.12
N THR A 135 6.49 -41.59 -0.78
CA THR A 135 5.36 -40.67 -0.86
C THR A 135 5.90 -39.34 -1.34
N THR A 136 5.70 -39.06 -2.62
CA THR A 136 6.08 -37.83 -3.30
C THR A 136 5.33 -36.66 -2.67
N THR A 137 6.01 -35.97 -1.76
CA THR A 137 5.59 -34.69 -1.20
C THR A 137 6.18 -33.63 -2.13
N LYS A 138 5.32 -32.90 -2.85
CA LYS A 138 5.74 -31.66 -3.51
C LYS A 138 5.98 -30.63 -2.41
N GLU A 139 7.23 -30.20 -2.33
CA GLU A 139 7.68 -29.01 -1.62
C GLU A 139 6.92 -27.78 -2.19
N PRO A 140 6.43 -26.85 -1.34
CA PRO A 140 5.86 -25.60 -1.83
C PRO A 140 7.03 -24.73 -2.29
N THR A 141 7.32 -24.78 -3.58
CA THR A 141 8.26 -23.85 -4.22
C THR A 141 7.66 -22.45 -4.14
N THR A 142 8.20 -21.60 -3.26
CA THR A 142 8.06 -20.16 -3.37
C THR A 142 8.63 -19.76 -4.73
N ALA A 143 7.76 -19.45 -5.68
CA ALA A 143 8.15 -18.92 -6.96
C ALA A 143 8.70 -17.51 -6.75
N THR A 144 10.02 -17.39 -6.75
CA THR A 144 10.71 -16.13 -7.00
C THR A 144 10.12 -15.49 -8.29
N PRO A 145 9.92 -14.17 -8.37
CA PRO A 145 9.31 -13.45 -9.52
C PRO A 145 10.03 -13.59 -10.88
N ILE A 146 11.05 -14.44 -10.96
CA ILE A 146 11.95 -14.66 -12.11
C ILE A 146 11.25 -15.39 -13.28
N THR A 147 10.00 -15.85 -13.12
CA THR A 147 9.38 -16.78 -14.09
C THR A 147 8.42 -16.13 -15.09
N ILE A 148 8.00 -14.87 -14.90
CA ILE A 148 6.96 -14.27 -15.77
C ILE A 148 7.58 -13.65 -17.04
N CYS A 149 8.78 -13.09 -16.93
CA CYS A 149 9.57 -12.56 -18.05
C CYS A 149 10.86 -13.38 -18.22
N HIS A 150 10.73 -14.58 -18.81
CA HIS A 150 11.83 -15.54 -18.97
C HIS A 150 13.12 -14.88 -19.49
N GLY A 151 14.14 -14.82 -18.62
CA GLY A 151 15.50 -14.39 -18.98
C GLY A 151 15.73 -12.88 -19.03
N ILE A 152 14.78 -12.05 -18.59
CA ILE A 152 14.98 -10.61 -18.47
C ILE A 152 15.38 -10.26 -17.03
N THR A 153 16.38 -9.40 -16.87
CA THR A 153 16.84 -8.92 -15.56
C THR A 153 17.18 -7.45 -15.67
N ALA A 154 16.65 -6.63 -14.76
CA ALA A 154 16.97 -5.20 -14.72
C ALA A 154 18.48 -5.00 -14.56
N GLY A 155 19.05 -4.02 -15.26
CA GLY A 155 20.48 -3.75 -15.24
C GLY A 155 21.32 -4.60 -16.20
N HIS A 156 20.74 -5.65 -16.80
CA HIS A 156 21.44 -6.44 -17.80
C HIS A 156 21.29 -5.85 -19.20
N THR A 157 22.25 -6.13 -20.08
CA THR A 157 22.22 -5.63 -21.46
C THR A 157 21.09 -6.26 -22.27
N CYS A 158 20.37 -5.44 -23.02
CA CYS A 158 19.42 -5.89 -24.04
C CYS A 158 20.02 -5.70 -25.43
N GLU A 159 19.95 -6.75 -26.25
CA GLU A 159 20.45 -6.73 -27.63
C GLU A 159 19.49 -6.00 -28.59
N LYS A 160 20.00 -5.65 -29.78
CA LYS A 160 19.25 -4.88 -30.79
C LYS A 160 18.00 -5.59 -31.34
N ASP A 161 17.93 -6.91 -31.21
CA ASP A 161 16.83 -7.78 -31.62
C ASP A 161 15.90 -8.15 -30.46
N GLN A 162 16.31 -7.91 -29.22
CA GLN A 162 15.50 -8.09 -28.02
C GLN A 162 14.56 -6.89 -27.81
N CYS A 163 13.53 -6.81 -28.65
CA CYS A 163 12.58 -5.70 -28.70
C CYS A 163 11.21 -6.02 -28.07
N GLN A 164 11.06 -7.16 -27.39
CA GLN A 164 9.78 -7.56 -26.79
C GLN A 164 9.75 -7.11 -25.32
N PRO A 165 9.09 -5.98 -25.00
CA PRO A 165 8.82 -5.66 -23.62
C PRO A 165 7.92 -6.74 -23.02
N CYS A 166 8.14 -7.04 -21.75
CA CYS A 166 7.39 -8.06 -21.02
C CYS A 166 6.75 -7.41 -19.80
N GLY A 167 5.46 -7.64 -19.62
CA GLY A 167 4.74 -7.19 -18.44
C GLY A 167 4.34 -8.36 -17.56
N TYR A 168 4.20 -8.06 -16.29
CA TYR A 168 3.62 -8.94 -15.29
C TYR A 168 2.83 -8.10 -14.31
N CYS A 169 2.20 -8.72 -13.33
CA CYS A 169 1.67 -7.96 -12.23
C CYS A 169 1.96 -8.66 -10.90
N TRP A 170 1.89 -7.88 -9.84
CA TRP A 170 2.19 -8.30 -8.49
C TRP A 170 1.48 -7.34 -7.52
N ASN A 171 0.76 -7.86 -6.54
CA ASN A 171 0.01 -7.10 -5.54
C ASN A 171 -0.97 -6.07 -6.13
N LEU A 172 -1.71 -6.40 -7.19
CA LEU A 172 -2.59 -5.48 -7.96
C LEU A 172 -1.87 -4.37 -8.75
N HIS A 173 -0.54 -4.39 -8.80
CA HIS A 173 0.24 -3.45 -9.59
C HIS A 173 0.78 -4.14 -10.83
N SER A 174 0.75 -3.46 -11.97
CA SER A 174 1.36 -3.95 -13.19
C SER A 174 2.76 -3.38 -13.38
N PHE A 175 3.69 -4.27 -13.70
CA PHE A 175 5.09 -3.99 -13.91
C PHE A 175 5.47 -4.40 -15.32
N TYR A 176 6.50 -3.76 -15.87
CA TYR A 176 7.01 -4.11 -17.18
C TYR A 176 8.50 -3.87 -17.31
N PHE A 177 9.11 -4.65 -18.19
CA PHE A 177 10.47 -4.46 -18.63
C PHE A 177 10.49 -3.83 -20.01
N ARG A 178 11.34 -2.82 -20.19
CA ARG A 178 11.68 -2.28 -21.52
C ARG A 178 13.18 -2.14 -21.67
N CYS A 179 13.63 -2.23 -22.92
CA CYS A 179 15.03 -2.01 -23.27
C CYS A 179 15.29 -0.51 -23.41
N GLN A 180 16.01 0.08 -22.45
CA GLN A 180 16.49 1.45 -22.53
C GLN A 180 17.71 1.52 -23.45
N ARG A 181 17.49 1.87 -24.72
CA ARG A 181 18.56 1.94 -25.72
C ARG A 181 19.35 3.24 -25.62
N THR A 182 20.65 3.11 -25.76
CA THR A 182 21.58 4.23 -25.93
C THR A 182 21.96 4.31 -27.41
N PHE A 183 21.63 5.44 -28.03
CA PHE A 183 21.97 5.72 -29.42
C PHE A 183 23.23 6.58 -29.46
N PRO A 184 24.41 6.02 -29.75
CA PRO A 184 25.62 6.80 -29.86
C PRO A 184 25.53 7.81 -31.01
N SER A 185 26.14 8.98 -30.83
CA SER A 185 26.20 10.03 -31.85
C SER A 185 27.10 9.66 -33.03
N ASP A 186 28.10 8.80 -32.81
CA ASP A 186 28.89 8.19 -33.87
C ASP A 186 28.14 6.97 -34.43
N PRO A 187 27.69 6.99 -35.70
CA PRO A 187 26.96 5.90 -36.33
C PRO A 187 27.81 4.63 -36.55
N LYS A 188 29.11 4.66 -36.26
CA LYS A 188 29.99 3.48 -36.28
C LYS A 188 29.99 2.70 -34.97
N LEU A 189 29.49 3.29 -33.89
CA LEU A 189 29.34 2.61 -32.61
C LEU A 189 28.03 1.81 -32.61
N GLU A 190 28.08 0.63 -31.99
CA GLU A 190 26.90 -0.23 -31.88
C GLU A 190 25.87 0.38 -30.93
N ILE A 191 24.59 0.19 -31.25
CA ILE A 191 23.50 0.53 -30.35
C ILE A 191 23.56 -0.45 -29.18
N THR A 192 23.68 0.09 -27.97
CA THR A 192 23.61 -0.68 -26.74
C THR A 192 22.27 -0.42 -26.05
N GLY A 193 21.93 -1.25 -25.08
CA GLY A 193 20.77 -1.01 -24.24
C GLY A 193 20.85 -1.77 -22.92
N GLU A 194 20.07 -1.32 -21.96
CA GLU A 194 19.93 -1.91 -20.63
C GLU A 194 18.45 -2.18 -20.37
N TRP A 195 18.13 -3.35 -19.81
CA TRP A 195 16.79 -3.63 -19.35
C TRP A 195 16.47 -2.78 -18.13
N VAL A 196 15.40 -2.01 -18.21
CA VAL A 196 14.84 -1.28 -17.08
C VAL A 196 13.54 -1.91 -16.65
N HIS A 197 13.30 -1.91 -15.34
CA HIS A 197 12.08 -2.37 -14.71
C HIS A 197 11.29 -1.15 -14.26
N GLU A 198 10.05 -1.06 -14.70
CA GLU A 198 9.15 0.06 -14.43
C GLU A 198 7.80 -0.46 -13.94
N GLU A 199 7.11 0.40 -13.19
CA GLU A 199 5.75 0.17 -12.72
C GLU A 199 4.80 1.06 -13.52
N CYS A 200 3.62 0.55 -13.84
CA CYS A 200 2.55 1.40 -14.34
C CYS A 200 2.07 2.36 -13.26
N ASP A 201 1.57 3.54 -13.66
CA ASP A 201 0.89 4.43 -12.71
C ASP A 201 -0.30 3.69 -12.04
N PRO A 202 -0.73 4.12 -10.83
CA PRO A 202 -1.90 3.57 -10.19
C PRO A 202 -3.11 3.51 -11.13
N ASP A 203 -3.87 2.43 -11.06
CA ASP A 203 -5.04 2.13 -11.91
C ASP A 203 -4.74 1.83 -13.40
N LEU A 204 -3.46 1.79 -13.79
CA LEU A 204 -3.04 1.37 -15.12
C LEU A 204 -2.37 0.00 -15.11
N TRP A 205 -2.52 -0.70 -16.22
CA TRP A 205 -2.09 -2.07 -16.43
C TRP A 205 -1.28 -2.17 -17.71
N TRP A 206 -0.20 -2.94 -17.69
CA TRP A 206 0.59 -3.16 -18.88
C TRP A 206 -0.24 -3.87 -19.95
N ASN A 207 -0.45 -3.17 -21.06
CA ASN A 207 -1.18 -3.63 -22.22
C ASN A 207 -0.17 -4.01 -23.33
N PRO A 208 0.09 -5.31 -23.57
CA PRO A 208 1.00 -5.74 -24.63
C PRO A 208 0.42 -5.54 -26.05
N ASP A 209 -0.87 -5.23 -26.18
CA ASP A 209 -1.54 -5.03 -27.46
C ASP A 209 -1.41 -3.58 -27.95
N LEU A 210 -1.02 -2.65 -27.07
CA LEU A 210 -0.77 -1.25 -27.45
C LEU A 210 0.54 -1.11 -28.21
N LYS A 211 0.42 -1.12 -29.54
CA LYS A 211 1.52 -0.81 -30.45
C LYS A 211 1.56 0.69 -30.76
N PRO A 212 2.73 1.35 -30.73
CA PRO A 212 2.86 2.70 -31.21
C PRO A 212 2.45 2.77 -32.69
N SER A 213 1.72 3.82 -33.06
CA SER A 213 1.07 4.00 -34.36
C SER A 213 2.02 4.21 -35.54
N SER A 214 3.28 3.79 -35.45
CA SER A 214 4.34 4.09 -36.42
C SER A 214 4.29 3.28 -37.72
N GLY A 215 3.19 2.57 -38.02
CA GLY A 215 3.00 1.88 -39.31
C GLY A 215 4.01 0.77 -39.60
N VAL A 216 4.79 0.35 -38.60
CA VAL A 216 5.61 -0.85 -38.66
C VAL A 216 4.68 -2.00 -38.30
N GLU A 217 4.34 -2.87 -39.27
CA GLU A 217 3.39 -3.98 -39.06
C GLU A 217 3.88 -4.98 -37.99
N ASP A 218 5.19 -5.04 -37.78
CA ASP A 218 5.86 -5.80 -36.72
C ASP A 218 6.10 -4.95 -35.45
N GLY A 219 5.39 -3.83 -35.33
CA GLY A 219 5.59 -2.75 -34.37
C GLY A 219 5.49 -3.18 -32.91
N PHE A 220 6.66 -3.51 -32.38
CA PHE A 220 7.13 -3.42 -31.00
C PHE A 220 6.32 -2.47 -30.11
N GLY A 221 5.87 -2.95 -28.95
CA GLY A 221 5.34 -2.10 -27.90
C GLY A 221 4.26 -2.77 -27.08
N GLY A 222 4.26 -2.41 -25.81
CA GLY A 222 3.08 -2.34 -24.97
C GLY A 222 3.15 -0.99 -24.24
N ALA A 223 2.09 -0.62 -23.55
CA ALA A 223 2.05 0.57 -22.72
C ALA A 223 1.09 0.34 -21.55
N CYS A 224 1.25 1.13 -20.49
CA CYS A 224 0.27 1.15 -19.41
C CYS A 224 -1.04 1.75 -19.92
N ASP A 225 -2.13 1.03 -19.69
CA ASP A 225 -3.47 1.38 -20.15
C ASP A 225 -4.51 1.05 -19.08
N LYS A 226 -5.71 1.55 -19.23
CA LYS A 226 -6.79 1.22 -18.30
C LYS A 226 -7.25 -0.22 -18.47
N TRP A 227 -7.72 -0.84 -17.39
CA TRP A 227 -8.17 -2.22 -17.36
C TRP A 227 -9.22 -2.54 -18.45
N GLU A 228 -10.17 -1.62 -18.68
CA GLU A 228 -11.22 -1.77 -19.68
C GLU A 228 -10.73 -1.80 -21.14
N ASN A 229 -9.51 -1.30 -21.39
CA ASN A 229 -8.90 -1.27 -22.72
C ASN A 229 -8.03 -2.50 -23.01
N LEU A 230 -7.79 -3.36 -22.00
CA LEU A 230 -7.06 -4.61 -22.18
C LEU A 230 -7.89 -5.62 -22.97
N SER A 231 -7.22 -6.43 -23.80
CA SER A 231 -7.88 -7.56 -24.45
C SER A 231 -8.34 -8.59 -23.40
N ASN A 232 -9.39 -9.37 -23.73
CA ASN A 232 -9.89 -10.42 -22.84
C ASN A 232 -8.78 -11.40 -22.46
N ALA A 233 -7.94 -11.80 -23.41
CA ALA A 233 -6.83 -12.71 -23.16
C ALA A 233 -5.82 -12.14 -22.15
N THR A 234 -5.52 -10.84 -22.23
CA THR A 234 -4.62 -10.18 -21.25
C THR A 234 -5.27 -10.10 -19.87
N ARG A 235 -6.55 -9.75 -19.79
CA ARG A 235 -7.30 -9.72 -18.52
C ARG A 235 -7.38 -11.10 -17.88
N ASP A 236 -7.70 -12.13 -18.65
CA ASP A 236 -7.73 -13.52 -18.19
C ASP A 236 -6.36 -13.96 -17.65
N GLY A 237 -5.27 -13.50 -18.29
CA GLY A 237 -3.91 -13.73 -17.83
C GLY A 237 -3.62 -13.10 -16.46
N TYR A 238 -4.00 -11.84 -16.26
CA TYR A 238 -3.85 -11.17 -14.96
C TYR A 238 -4.75 -11.78 -13.89
N LEU A 239 -5.99 -12.15 -14.22
CA LEU A 239 -6.92 -12.76 -13.27
C LEU A 239 -6.53 -14.19 -12.87
N ALA A 240 -5.80 -14.90 -13.73
CA ALA A 240 -5.31 -16.24 -13.45
C ALA A 240 -4.03 -16.25 -12.58
N ASP A 241 -3.34 -15.12 -12.45
CA ASP A 241 -2.13 -15.01 -11.63
C ASP A 241 -2.51 -14.68 -10.18
N GLU A 242 -2.22 -15.59 -9.26
CA GLU A 242 -2.51 -15.44 -7.83
C GLU A 242 -1.78 -14.25 -7.19
N ASN A 243 -0.68 -13.78 -7.80
CA ASN A 243 0.03 -12.59 -7.36
C ASN A 243 -0.65 -11.31 -7.84
N CYS A 244 -1.61 -11.41 -8.76
CA CYS A 244 -2.22 -10.28 -9.44
C CYS A 244 -3.60 -9.88 -8.95
N VAL A 245 -4.18 -10.67 -8.07
CA VAL A 245 -5.54 -10.43 -7.60
C VAL A 245 -5.57 -10.53 -6.09
N VAL A 246 -5.88 -9.41 -5.42
CA VAL A 246 -6.56 -9.49 -4.13
C VAL A 246 -8.03 -9.65 -4.48
N ILE A 247 -8.49 -10.89 -4.66
CA ILE A 247 -9.92 -11.17 -4.73
C ILE A 247 -10.42 -10.94 -3.30
N PRO A 248 -11.29 -9.95 -3.03
CA PRO A 248 -11.97 -9.94 -1.75
C PRO A 248 -12.62 -11.32 -1.55
N ASP A 249 -12.29 -12.02 -0.47
CA ASP A 249 -12.82 -13.36 -0.20
C ASP A 249 -14.34 -13.37 0.02
N VAL A 250 -14.95 -12.19 0.09
CA VAL A 250 -16.31 -11.94 0.51
C VAL A 250 -17.07 -11.25 -0.63
N CYS A 251 -18.23 -11.79 -0.98
CA CYS A 251 -19.17 -11.13 -1.87
C CYS A 251 -19.63 -9.81 -1.26
N GLU A 252 -19.83 -8.79 -2.09
CA GLU A 252 -20.34 -7.50 -1.63
C GLU A 252 -21.82 -7.36 -1.95
N TRP A 253 -22.55 -6.74 -1.03
CA TRP A 253 -23.96 -6.41 -1.19
C TRP A 253 -24.20 -4.95 -0.81
N GLY A 254 -25.14 -4.29 -1.47
CA GLY A 254 -25.46 -2.92 -1.13
C GLY A 254 -26.77 -2.40 -1.68
N GLN A 255 -27.06 -1.14 -1.37
CA GLN A 255 -28.19 -0.39 -1.91
C GLN A 255 -27.68 0.94 -2.47
N ASP A 256 -28.23 1.34 -3.62
CA ASP A 256 -28.03 2.69 -4.13
C ASP A 256 -28.79 3.70 -3.24
N ASP A 257 -28.32 4.95 -3.20
CA ASP A 257 -28.90 5.99 -2.34
C ASP A 257 -30.39 6.22 -2.59
N ASP A 258 -30.82 6.11 -3.85
CA ASP A 258 -32.21 6.25 -4.28
C ASP A 258 -33.08 5.03 -3.94
N ASP A 259 -32.45 3.90 -3.64
CA ASP A 259 -33.09 2.62 -3.35
C ASP A 259 -33.16 2.30 -1.85
N LYS A 260 -32.66 3.21 -1.01
CA LYS A 260 -32.74 3.08 0.44
C LYS A 260 -34.16 2.77 0.89
N CYS A 261 -34.28 1.78 1.78
CA CYS A 261 -35.55 1.36 2.38
C CYS A 261 -36.55 0.72 1.40
N THR A 262 -36.07 0.27 0.24
CA THR A 262 -36.84 -0.54 -0.70
C THR A 262 -36.42 -2.02 -0.62
N GLY A 263 -37.02 -2.86 -1.45
CA GLY A 263 -36.57 -4.23 -1.66
C GLY A 263 -35.41 -4.36 -2.65
N ARG A 264 -35.04 -3.29 -3.37
CA ARG A 264 -33.96 -3.34 -4.38
C ARG A 264 -32.60 -3.31 -3.70
N TYR A 265 -31.66 -4.09 -4.19
CA TYR A 265 -30.28 -4.15 -3.70
C TYR A 265 -29.39 -4.69 -4.82
N TRP A 266 -28.08 -4.65 -4.63
CA TRP A 266 -27.13 -5.17 -5.60
C TRP A 266 -26.22 -6.22 -4.98
N TYR A 267 -25.70 -7.09 -5.84
CA TYR A 267 -24.71 -8.13 -5.57
C TYR A 267 -23.49 -7.95 -6.45
N TYR A 268 -22.31 -8.14 -5.86
CA TYR A 268 -21.06 -8.22 -6.60
C TYR A 268 -20.25 -9.43 -6.15
N ASP A 269 -19.93 -10.31 -7.11
CA ASP A 269 -19.05 -11.45 -6.90
C ASP A 269 -17.63 -11.11 -7.37
N PRO A 270 -16.69 -10.87 -6.44
CA PRO A 270 -15.32 -10.57 -6.81
C PRO A 270 -14.59 -11.77 -7.45
N LYS A 271 -15.12 -12.99 -7.36
CA LYS A 271 -14.50 -14.18 -7.97
C LYS A 271 -14.81 -14.30 -9.45
N THR A 272 -16.01 -13.91 -9.87
CA THR A 272 -16.37 -13.90 -11.29
C THR A 272 -16.02 -12.58 -11.96
N MET A 273 -15.84 -11.51 -11.17
CA MET A 273 -15.61 -10.13 -11.65
C MET A 273 -16.69 -9.69 -12.64
N GLU A 274 -17.88 -10.29 -12.56
CA GLU A 274 -19.02 -9.91 -13.38
C GLU A 274 -19.56 -8.54 -12.95
N ASP A 275 -20.23 -7.87 -13.88
CA ASP A 275 -20.92 -6.62 -13.56
C ASP A 275 -21.87 -6.83 -12.38
N ARG A 276 -21.98 -5.80 -11.55
CA ARG A 276 -22.91 -5.74 -10.43
C ARG A 276 -24.31 -6.19 -10.88
N GLU A 277 -24.87 -7.18 -10.18
CA GLU A 277 -26.22 -7.68 -10.44
C GLU A 277 -27.22 -6.93 -9.56
N ASP A 278 -28.21 -6.28 -10.18
CA ASP A 278 -29.31 -5.64 -9.46
C ASP A 278 -30.41 -6.68 -9.15
N LEU A 279 -30.78 -6.78 -7.87
CA LEU A 279 -31.68 -7.79 -7.31
C LEU A 279 -32.84 -7.12 -6.54
N GLU A 280 -33.89 -7.90 -6.28
CA GLU A 280 -35.06 -7.42 -5.54
C GLU A 280 -35.56 -8.45 -4.53
N CYS A 281 -35.87 -7.99 -3.32
CA CYS A 281 -36.44 -8.80 -2.26
C CYS A 281 -37.84 -9.30 -2.64
N PRO A 282 -38.26 -10.47 -2.12
CA PRO A 282 -39.63 -10.94 -2.23
C PRO A 282 -40.67 -9.92 -1.72
N ASP A 283 -41.88 -9.97 -2.28
CA ASP A 283 -42.95 -9.01 -2.00
C ASP A 283 -43.16 -8.73 -0.50
N GLY A 284 -43.11 -7.44 -0.16
CA GLY A 284 -43.36 -6.95 1.20
C GLY A 284 -42.18 -7.08 2.16
N LEU A 285 -41.01 -7.51 1.68
CA LEU A 285 -39.74 -7.46 2.40
C LEU A 285 -38.90 -6.26 1.91
N LYS A 286 -38.01 -5.78 2.77
CA LYS A 286 -37.00 -4.78 2.43
C LYS A 286 -35.62 -5.37 2.67
N TRP A 287 -34.65 -4.88 1.91
CA TRP A 287 -33.25 -5.22 2.13
C TRP A 287 -32.76 -4.53 3.41
N ASP A 288 -32.11 -5.31 4.27
CA ASP A 288 -31.44 -4.84 5.46
C ASP A 288 -29.93 -4.97 5.26
N GLN A 289 -29.27 -3.82 5.11
CA GLN A 289 -27.83 -3.75 4.90
C GLN A 289 -27.03 -4.32 6.08
N ALA A 290 -27.55 -4.21 7.31
CA ALA A 290 -26.82 -4.64 8.50
C ALA A 290 -26.83 -6.16 8.67
N SER A 291 -27.89 -6.84 8.19
CA SER A 291 -27.99 -8.31 8.24
C SER A 291 -27.76 -9.00 6.89
N GLU A 292 -27.52 -8.22 5.82
CA GLU A 292 -27.36 -8.71 4.45
C GLU A 292 -28.50 -9.64 4.03
N ASN A 293 -29.75 -9.27 4.38
CA ASN A 293 -30.89 -10.13 4.16
C ASN A 293 -32.21 -9.36 3.96
N CYS A 294 -33.18 -10.00 3.31
CA CYS A 294 -34.52 -9.47 3.13
C CYS A 294 -35.38 -9.78 4.36
N ARG A 295 -35.94 -8.74 5.00
CA ARG A 295 -36.78 -8.90 6.19
C ARG A 295 -37.98 -7.96 6.24
N LYS A 296 -38.92 -8.28 7.12
CA LYS A 296 -40.05 -7.40 7.44
C LYS A 296 -39.57 -6.31 8.39
N CYS A 297 -39.74 -5.06 8.00
CA CYS A 297 -39.35 -3.92 8.82
C CYS A 297 -40.61 -3.38 9.49
N VAL A 298 -40.53 -3.27 10.82
CA VAL A 298 -41.71 -2.99 11.66
C VAL A 298 -41.96 -1.47 11.73
N ASP A 299 -40.91 -0.65 11.58
CA ASP A 299 -41.02 0.81 11.56
C ASP A 299 -39.96 1.46 10.62
N GLY A 300 -40.42 2.19 9.60
CA GLY A 300 -39.55 3.06 8.80
C GLY A 300 -38.52 2.36 7.90
N CYS A 301 -37.30 2.90 7.91
CA CYS A 301 -36.13 2.51 7.10
C CYS A 301 -35.16 1.59 7.83
N GLU A 302 -35.30 1.45 9.15
CA GLU A 302 -34.43 0.62 9.96
C GLU A 302 -35.07 -0.75 10.13
N CYS A 303 -34.43 -1.70 9.47
CA CYS A 303 -34.54 -3.12 9.71
C CYS A 303 -33.28 -3.43 10.54
#